data_AF-A0A820I776-F1
#
_entry.id   AF-A0A820I776-F1
#
_cell.length_a   1.000
_cell.length_b   1.000
_cell.length_c   1.000
_cell.angle_alpha   90.00
_cell.angle_beta   90.00
_cell.angle_gamma   90.00
#
_symmetry.space_group_name_H-M   'P 1'
#
loop_
_entity.id
_entity.type
_entity.pdbx_description
1 polymer ?
#
loop_
_entity_poly.entity_id
_entity_poly.type
_entity_poly.pdbx_seq_one_letter_code
_entity_poly.pdbx_strand_id
1 'polypeptide(L)'
;MNFICHETELLYKVRLLFIYYIDAYSTAKFLFEQASYQVPKIEISSHNIQDHSTNRVTIVYIPSHLYHIIFELLKNSLRATIERYGADAKEYPPVRVLIVKGHEDLTIKIADHG
;
A
#
# COMPACT_ATOMS: atom_id res chain seq x y z
N MET A 1 8.16 -25.39 32.11
CA MET A 1 8.62 -24.73 30.87
C MET A 1 7.42 -23.96 30.36
N ASN A 2 7.37 -22.68 30.72
CA ASN A 2 6.14 -21.89 30.72
C ASN A 2 5.68 -21.52 29.31
N PHE A 3 4.37 -21.65 29.13
CA PHE A 3 3.55 -21.10 28.06
C PHE A 3 3.80 -19.60 27.88
N ILE A 4 4.65 -19.22 26.93
CA ILE A 4 4.79 -17.84 26.42
C ILE A 4 4.92 -17.90 24.89
N CYS A 5 3.96 -18.54 24.21
CA CYS A 5 4.00 -18.60 22.74
C CYS A 5 2.63 -18.49 22.06
N HIS A 6 1.55 -18.19 22.80
CA HIS A 6 0.21 -18.07 22.21
C HIS A 6 -0.28 -16.62 22.06
N GLU A 7 0.17 -15.68 22.91
CA GLU A 7 -0.18 -14.26 22.79
C GLU A 7 0.69 -13.51 21.78
N THR A 8 1.97 -13.91 21.62
CA THR A 8 2.86 -13.32 20.62
C THR A 8 2.45 -13.68 19.19
N GLU A 9 1.87 -14.86 18.94
CA GLU A 9 1.31 -15.24 17.63
C GLU A 9 0.04 -14.46 17.26
N LEU A 10 -0.74 -13.99 18.24
CA LEU A 10 -1.92 -13.16 17.97
C LEU A 10 -1.56 -11.70 17.63
N LEU A 11 -0.39 -11.21 18.05
CA LEU A 11 0.05 -9.84 17.74
C LEU A 11 0.50 -9.66 16.28
N TYR A 12 0.84 -10.76 15.58
CA TYR A 12 1.11 -10.81 14.14
C TYR A 12 -0.14 -11.11 13.30
N LYS A 13 -1.30 -11.33 13.95
CA LYS A 13 -2.55 -11.67 13.26
C LYS A 13 -3.23 -10.41 12.74
N VAL A 14 -3.22 -10.31 11.42
CA VAL A 14 -4.26 -9.67 10.61
C VAL A 14 -4.46 -8.18 10.89
N ARG A 15 -3.56 -7.36 10.34
CA ARG A 15 -3.92 -5.99 9.96
C ARG A 15 -4.32 -5.97 8.50
N LEU A 16 -5.41 -5.24 8.21
CA LEU A 16 -5.90 -5.05 6.85
C LEU A 16 -4.77 -4.44 6.01
N LEU A 17 -4.40 -5.10 4.92
CA LEU A 17 -3.38 -4.63 3.98
C LEU A 17 -3.64 -3.17 3.55
N PHE A 18 -4.92 -2.80 3.46
CA PHE A 18 -5.38 -1.44 3.20
C PHE A 18 -4.79 -0.37 4.13
N ILE A 19 -4.65 -0.65 5.44
CA ILE A 19 -4.13 0.34 6.41
C ILE A 19 -2.68 0.69 6.08
N TYR A 20 -1.85 -0.31 5.76
CA TYR A 20 -0.44 -0.08 5.42
C TYR A 20 -0.29 0.79 4.17
N TYR A 21 -1.18 0.65 3.18
CA TYR A 21 -1.17 1.52 2.01
C TYR A 21 -1.53 2.96 2.35
N ILE A 22 -2.56 3.17 3.16
CA ILE A 22 -2.97 4.51 3.58
C ILE A 22 -1.85 5.18 4.39
N ASP A 23 -1.23 4.46 5.32
CA ASP A 23 -0.14 4.98 6.15
C ASP A 23 1.10 5.32 5.30
N ALA A 24 1.51 4.39 4.42
CA ALA A 24 2.66 4.59 3.53
C ALA A 24 2.42 5.73 2.54
N TYR A 25 1.23 5.81 1.94
CA TYR A 25 0.84 6.90 1.05
C TYR A 25 0.81 8.24 1.79
N SER A 26 0.21 8.30 2.99
CA SER A 26 0.12 9.54 3.77
C SER A 26 1.52 10.06 4.11
N THR A 27 2.44 9.15 4.46
CA THR A 27 3.84 9.49 4.73
C THR A 27 4.55 9.99 3.48
N ALA A 28 4.41 9.29 2.35
CA ALA A 28 5.02 9.72 1.09
C ALA A 28 4.47 11.06 0.60
N LYS A 29 3.15 11.24 0.67
CA LYS A 29 2.45 12.48 0.33
C LYS A 29 2.99 13.66 1.14
N PHE A 30 3.11 13.50 2.46
CA PHE A 30 3.67 14.54 3.33
C PHE A 30 5.07 14.99 2.87
N LEU A 31 5.94 14.06 2.48
CA LEU A 31 7.29 14.39 1.99
C LEU A 31 7.28 15.24 0.70
N PHE A 32 6.37 14.97 -0.23
CA PHE A 32 6.25 15.74 -1.47
C PHE A 32 5.56 17.10 -1.24
N GLU A 33 4.55 17.15 -0.38
CA GLU A 33 3.87 18.41 -0.03
C GLU A 33 4.81 19.39 0.69
N GLN A 34 5.75 18.89 1.51
CA GLN A 34 6.81 19.73 2.10
C GLN A 34 7.69 20.43 1.05
N ALA A 35 7.84 19.82 -0.12
CA ALA A 35 8.53 20.40 -1.27
C ALA A 35 7.58 21.18 -2.21
N SER A 36 6.38 21.53 -1.74
CA SER A 36 5.34 22.28 -2.46
C SER A 36 4.78 21.59 -3.71
N TYR A 37 4.95 20.28 -3.84
CA TYR A 37 4.32 19.52 -4.93
C TYR A 37 2.87 19.18 -4.57
N GLN A 38 1.99 19.35 -5.55
CA GLN A 38 0.74 18.60 -5.56
C GLN A 38 1.05 17.11 -5.82
N VAL A 39 0.26 16.22 -5.22
CA VAL A 39 0.54 14.77 -5.21
C VAL A 39 -0.59 14.00 -5.92
N PRO A 40 -0.26 13.03 -6.80
CA PRO A 40 -1.24 12.16 -7.40
C PRO A 40 -2.11 11.43 -6.36
N LYS A 41 -3.41 11.37 -6.61
CA LYS A 41 -4.33 10.57 -5.80
C LYS A 41 -3.98 9.08 -5.93
N ILE A 42 -4.36 8.29 -4.93
CA ILE A 42 -4.28 6.82 -5.00
C ILE A 42 -5.66 6.21 -5.12
N GLU A 43 -5.76 5.16 -5.94
CA GLU A 43 -6.96 4.35 -6.09
C GLU A 43 -6.61 2.91 -5.72
N ILE A 44 -7.23 2.38 -4.66
CA ILE A 44 -6.96 1.04 -4.17
C ILE A 44 -8.15 0.13 -4.46
N SER A 45 -7.88 -1.02 -5.07
CA SER A 45 -8.84 -2.11 -5.26
C SER A 45 -8.30 -3.40 -4.66
N SER A 46 -9.16 -4.19 -4.03
CA SER A 46 -8.81 -5.49 -3.48
C SER A 46 -9.79 -6.58 -3.87
N HIS A 47 -9.25 -7.74 -4.20
CA HIS A 47 -10.02 -8.94 -4.54
C HIS A 47 -9.47 -10.14 -3.77
N ASN A 48 -10.36 -10.81 -3.04
CA ASN A 48 -10.03 -12.05 -2.36
C ASN A 48 -10.75 -13.20 -3.06
N ILE A 49 -9.98 -14.09 -3.68
CA ILE A 49 -10.52 -15.24 -4.43
C ILE A 49 -11.09 -16.29 -3.47
N GLN A 50 -10.62 -16.34 -2.22
CA GLN A 50 -11.08 -17.30 -1.21
C GLN A 50 -12.30 -16.81 -0.43
N ASP A 51 -12.49 -15.48 -0.33
CA ASP A 51 -13.63 -14.85 0.35
C ASP A 51 -14.16 -13.65 -0.44
N HIS A 52 -15.14 -13.91 -1.30
CA HIS A 52 -15.81 -12.90 -2.11
C HIS A 52 -16.78 -12.02 -1.30
N SER A 53 -17.13 -12.39 -0.07
CA SER A 53 -18.16 -11.69 0.71
C SER A 53 -17.66 -10.37 1.29
N THR A 54 -16.38 -10.33 1.69
CA THR A 54 -15.78 -9.15 2.32
C THR A 54 -14.78 -8.42 1.42
N ASN A 55 -14.24 -9.08 0.40
CA ASN A 55 -13.07 -8.63 -0.39
C ASN A 55 -11.89 -8.15 0.46
N ARG A 56 -11.87 -8.50 1.75
CA ARG A 56 -10.80 -8.15 2.68
C ARG A 56 -9.66 -9.11 2.48
N VAL A 57 -8.47 -8.55 2.36
CA VAL A 57 -7.24 -9.30 2.18
C VAL A 57 -6.44 -9.25 3.48
N THR A 58 -6.21 -10.44 4.03
CA THR A 58 -5.46 -10.65 5.26
C THR A 58 -4.34 -11.64 4.99
N ILE A 59 -3.17 -11.38 5.59
CA ILE A 59 -1.95 -12.18 5.43
C ILE A 59 -1.22 -12.28 6.76
N VAL A 60 -0.45 -13.35 6.93
CA VAL A 60 0.55 -13.46 7.99
C VAL A 60 1.87 -12.99 7.38
N TYR A 61 2.39 -11.87 7.86
CA TYR A 61 3.63 -11.29 7.35
C TYR A 61 4.25 -10.35 8.39
N ILE A 62 5.54 -10.02 8.23
CA ILE A 62 6.23 -9.05 9.09
C ILE A 62 5.75 -7.63 8.71
N PRO A 63 5.04 -6.90 9.59
CA PRO A 63 4.43 -5.61 9.24
C PRO A 63 5.40 -4.56 8.71
N SER A 64 6.57 -4.43 9.33
CA SER A 64 7.56 -3.43 8.97
C SER A 64 8.12 -3.65 7.56
N HIS A 65 8.39 -4.90 7.19
CA HIS A 65 8.90 -5.23 5.86
C HIS A 65 7.91 -4.83 4.77
N LEU A 66 6.63 -5.17 4.97
CA LEU A 66 5.57 -4.85 4.02
C LEU A 66 5.37 -3.33 3.89
N TYR A 67 5.35 -2.63 5.02
CA TYR A 67 5.25 -1.16 5.03
C TYR A 67 6.40 -0.53 4.23
N HIS A 68 7.65 -0.94 4.46
CA HIS A 68 8.81 -0.38 3.77
C HIS A 68 8.77 -0.64 2.27
N ILE A 69 8.40 -1.84 1.84
CA ILE A 69 8.25 -2.16 0.40
C ILE A 69 7.17 -1.27 -0.23
N ILE A 70 6.00 -1.17 0.40
CA ILE A 70 4.89 -0.35 -0.12
C ILE A 70 5.28 1.13 -0.16
N PHE A 71 5.88 1.64 0.91
CA PHE A 71 6.32 3.03 1.01
C PHE A 71 7.31 3.40 -0.09
N GLU A 72 8.35 2.58 -0.30
CA GLU A 72 9.36 2.85 -1.32
C GLU A 72 8.78 2.79 -2.74
N LEU A 73 7.93 1.81 -3.03
CA LEU A 73 7.29 1.70 -4.34
C LEU A 73 6.32 2.86 -4.62
N LEU A 74 5.51 3.25 -3.63
CA LEU A 74 4.60 4.39 -3.76
C LEU A 74 5.38 5.70 -3.93
N LYS A 75 6.42 5.93 -3.13
CA LYS A 75 7.27 7.13 -3.25
C LYS A 75 7.85 7.25 -4.66
N ASN A 76 8.36 6.14 -5.21
CA ASN A 76 8.91 6.12 -6.57
C ASN A 76 7.84 6.37 -7.64
N SER A 77 6.66 5.74 -7.50
CA SER A 77 5.52 5.91 -8.42
C SER A 77 5.00 7.35 -8.44
N LEU A 78 4.85 7.96 -7.26
CA LEU A 78 4.43 9.35 -7.11
C LEU A 78 5.47 10.29 -7.72
N ARG A 79 6.76 10.08 -7.43
CA ARG A 79 7.85 10.86 -8.00
C ARG A 79 7.84 10.83 -9.52
N ALA A 80 7.79 9.65 -10.11
CA ALA A 80 7.80 9.48 -11.56
C ALA A 80 6.62 10.21 -12.22
N THR A 81 5.42 10.08 -11.65
CA THR A 81 4.23 10.79 -12.14
C THR A 81 4.37 12.31 -12.00
N ILE A 82 4.85 12.81 -10.85
CA ILE A 82 5.06 14.25 -10.64
C ILE A 82 6.10 14.81 -11.62
N GLU A 83 7.23 14.12 -11.79
CA GLU A 83 8.31 14.53 -12.70
C GLU A 83 7.84 14.55 -14.16
N ARG A 84 7.01 13.60 -14.58
CA ARG A 84 6.48 13.53 -15.95
C ARG A 84 5.51 14.67 -16.28
N TYR A 85 4.57 14.95 -15.38
CA TYR A 85 3.50 15.93 -15.63
C TYR A 85 3.89 17.35 -15.20
N GLY A 86 4.93 17.49 -14.39
CA GLY A 86 5.45 18.77 -13.90
C GLY A 86 4.69 19.30 -12.68
N ALA A 87 5.39 20.10 -11.85
CA ALA A 87 4.87 20.62 -10.59
C ALA A 87 3.60 21.49 -10.72
N ASP A 88 3.44 22.16 -11.86
CA ASP A 88 2.31 23.05 -12.16
C ASP A 88 1.11 22.33 -12.78
N ALA A 89 1.13 20.99 -12.83
CA ALA A 89 0.01 20.21 -13.34
C ALA A 89 -1.26 20.51 -12.53
N LYS A 90 -2.35 20.83 -13.22
CA LYS A 90 -3.66 21.08 -12.60
C LYS A 90 -4.24 19.84 -11.93
N GLU A 91 -3.96 18.68 -12.49
CA GLU A 91 -4.33 17.38 -11.96
C GLU A 91 -3.36 16.31 -12.47
N TYR A 92 -3.09 15.31 -11.65
CA TYR A 92 -2.30 14.14 -12.01
C TYR A 92 -3.21 12.92 -12.22
N PRO A 93 -2.88 12.02 -13.15
CA PRO A 93 -3.51 10.70 -13.17
C PRO A 93 -3.24 9.96 -11.85
N PRO A 94 -4.20 9.17 -11.34
CA PRO A 94 -4.04 8.47 -10.08
C PRO A 94 -3.04 7.32 -10.20
N VAL A 95 -2.32 7.05 -9.11
CA VAL A 95 -1.56 5.80 -8.93
C VAL A 95 -2.53 4.71 -8.49
N ARG A 96 -2.64 3.65 -9.28
CA ARG A 96 -3.58 2.54 -9.02
C ARG A 96 -2.88 1.40 -8.30
N VAL A 97 -3.48 0.96 -7.20
CA VAL A 97 -3.05 -0.21 -6.44
C VAL A 97 -4.11 -1.30 -6.58
N LEU A 98 -3.66 -2.48 -7.00
CA LEU A 98 -4.47 -3.68 -7.07
C LEU A 98 -3.89 -4.74 -6.14
N ILE A 99 -4.72 -5.22 -5.23
CA ILE A 99 -4.39 -6.28 -4.29
C ILE A 99 -5.23 -7.50 -4.64
N VAL A 100 -4.57 -8.62 -4.91
CA VAL A 100 -5.26 -9.89 -5.18
C VAL A 100 -4.75 -10.96 -4.25
N LYS A 101 -5.65 -11.60 -3.50
CA LYS A 101 -5.36 -12.82 -2.73
C LYS A 101 -5.89 -14.02 -3.52
N GLY A 102 -4.99 -14.79 -4.08
CA GLY A 102 -5.26 -16.08 -4.71
C GLY A 102 -5.27 -17.22 -3.71
N HIS A 103 -5.24 -18.46 -4.21
CA HIS A 103 -5.15 -19.65 -3.36
C HIS A 103 -3.79 -19.76 -2.67
N GLU A 104 -2.72 -19.45 -3.40
CA GLU A 104 -1.33 -19.57 -2.92
C GLU A 104 -0.65 -18.21 -2.81
N ASP A 105 -0.92 -17.31 -3.78
CA ASP A 105 -0.23 -16.04 -3.89
C ASP A 105 -1.01 -14.85 -3.31
N LEU A 106 -0.25 -13.88 -2.79
CA LEU A 106 -0.68 -12.50 -2.64
C LEU A 106 0.02 -11.65 -3.71
N THR A 107 -0.76 -11.10 -4.63
CA THR A 107 -0.26 -10.16 -5.63
C THR A 107 -0.57 -8.74 -5.21
N ILE A 108 0.46 -7.91 -5.25
CA ILE A 108 0.39 -6.46 -5.10
C ILE A 108 0.87 -5.85 -6.41
N LYS A 109 0.02 -5.08 -7.07
CA LYS A 109 0.37 -4.33 -8.28
C LYS A 109 0.20 -2.84 -8.03
N ILE A 110 1.25 -2.08 -8.28
CA ILE A 110 1.23 -0.61 -8.28
C ILE A 110 1.44 -0.18 -9.73
N ALA A 111 0.54 0.64 -10.24
CA ALA A 111 0.57 1.14 -11.61
C ALA A 111 0.45 2.66 -11.59
N ASP A 112 1.47 3.32 -12.10
CA ASP A 112 1.54 4.77 -12.24
C ASP A 112 1.55 5.20 -13.71
N HIS A 113 1.64 6.50 -13.92
CA HIS A 113 1.69 7.13 -15.24
C HIS A 113 2.96 7.98 -15.39
N GLY A 114 4.05 7.63 -14.71
CA GLY A 114 5.37 8.22 -14.91
C GLY A 114 5.96 7.95 -16.29
#